data_AF-A0A7W7IR28-F1
#
_entry.id   AF-A0A7W7IR28-F1
#
_cell.length_a   1.000
_cell.length_b   1.000
_cell.length_c   1.000
_cell.angle_alpha   90.00
_cell.angle_beta   90.00
_cell.angle_gamma   90.00
#
_symmetry.space_group_name_H-M   'P 1'
#
loop_
_entity.id
_entity.type
_entity.pdbx_description
1 polymer ?
#
loop_
_entity_poly.entity_id
_entity_poly.type
_entity_poly.pdbx_seq_one_letter_code
_entity_poly.pdbx_strand_id
1 'polypeptide(L)' 'MGFTQAGLSARSGVPLGTLRKFERTGLGSTEALVKLLSIVGGLEATIEAAKPEALTFASIDEVLKDAPRSRRKNGWRT' A
#
# COMPACT_ATOMS: atom_id res chain seq x y z
N MET A 1 1.91 7.55 -18.47
CA MET A 1 2.93 6.61 -19.01
C MET A 1 2.26 5.73 -20.06
N GLY A 2 2.77 5.69 -21.28
CA GLY A 2 2.12 5.03 -22.44
C GLY A 2 2.41 3.53 -22.55
N PHE A 3 2.45 2.78 -21.45
CA PHE A 3 2.70 1.33 -21.52
C PHE A 3 1.40 0.57 -21.80
N THR A 4 1.44 -0.34 -22.76
CA THR A 4 0.40 -1.38 -22.87
C THR A 4 0.60 -2.40 -21.74
N GLN A 5 -0.48 -3.06 -21.28
CA GLN A 5 -0.36 -4.14 -20.28
C GLN A 5 0.62 -5.23 -20.73
N ALA A 6 0.61 -5.61 -22.01
CA ALA A 6 1.56 -6.56 -22.56
C ALA A 6 3.00 -6.05 -22.49
N GLY A 7 3.23 -4.78 -22.81
CA GLY A 7 4.54 -4.15 -22.72
C GLY A 7 5.05 -4.04 -21.28
N LEU A 8 4.17 -3.73 -20.32
CA LEU A 8 4.53 -3.67 -18.91
C LEU A 8 4.82 -5.08 -18.34
N SER A 9 4.03 -6.08 -18.73
CA SER A 9 4.26 -7.48 -18.38
C SER A 9 5.64 -7.96 -18.87
N ALA A 10 5.98 -7.67 -20.13
CA ALA A 10 7.27 -8.04 -20.71
C ALA A 10 8.47 -7.38 -19.99
N ARG A 11 8.34 -6.11 -19.59
CA ARG A 11 9.44 -5.37 -18.91
C ARG A 11 9.59 -5.74 -17.43
N SER A 12 8.47 -5.93 -16.74
CA SER A 12 8.46 -6.24 -15.30
C SER A 12 8.70 -7.72 -15.01
N GLY A 13 8.55 -8.61 -16.00
CA GLY A 13 8.55 -10.06 -15.81
C GLY A 13 7.34 -10.58 -15.04
N VAL A 14 6.34 -9.74 -14.77
CA VAL A 14 5.07 -10.15 -14.15
C VAL A 14 4.17 -10.73 -15.23
N PRO A 15 3.62 -11.95 -15.07
CA PRO A 15 2.73 -12.54 -16.06
C PRO A 15 1.52 -11.64 -16.37
N LEU A 16 1.12 -11.55 -17.64
CA LEU A 16 0.02 -10.68 -18.08
C LEU A 16 -1.29 -10.94 -17.33
N GLY A 17 -1.61 -12.21 -17.03
CA GLY A 17 -2.78 -12.57 -16.24
C GLY A 17 -2.72 -12.04 -14.80
N THR A 18 -1.55 -12.11 -14.18
CA THR A 18 -1.28 -11.56 -12.85
C THR A 18 -1.40 -10.04 -12.86
N LEU A 19 -0.80 -9.37 -13.85
CA LEU A 19 -0.90 -7.91 -14.01
C LEU A 19 -2.35 -7.46 -14.21
N ARG A 20 -3.11 -8.13 -15.07
CA ARG A 20 -4.54 -7.85 -15.27
C ARG A 20 -5.37 -7.98 -14.01
N LYS A 21 -5.13 -9.05 -13.22
CA LYS A 21 -5.81 -9.24 -11.94
C LYS A 21 -5.43 -8.14 -10.96
N PHE A 22 -4.13 -7.85 -10.84
CA PHE A 22 -3.60 -6.81 -9.97
C PHE A 22 -4.21 -5.44 -10.27
N GLU A 23 -4.23 -5.02 -11.55
CA GLU A 23 -4.83 -3.73 -11.94
C GLU A 23 -6.34 -3.68 -11.70
N ARG A 24 -7.06 -4.80 -11.87
CA ARG A 24 -8.52 -4.86 -11.68
C ARG A 24 -8.94 -4.91 -10.22
N THR A 25 -8.18 -5.60 -9.36
CA THR A 25 -8.61 -5.92 -7.99
C THR A 25 -7.71 -5.34 -6.91
N GLY A 26 -6.54 -4.79 -7.27
CA GLY A 26 -5.51 -4.36 -6.33
C GLY A 26 -4.81 -5.50 -5.58
N LEU A 27 -5.10 -6.77 -5.90
CA LEU A 27 -4.56 -7.93 -5.18
C LEU A 27 -3.36 -8.50 -5.94
N GLY A 28 -2.24 -8.71 -5.23
CA GLY A 28 -1.02 -9.29 -5.78
C GLY A 28 -0.03 -9.66 -4.68
N SER A 29 1.08 -10.31 -5.06
CA SER A 29 2.20 -10.51 -4.15
C SER A 29 3.00 -9.22 -3.99
N THR A 30 3.68 -9.07 -2.86
CA THR A 30 4.63 -7.97 -2.63
C THR A 30 5.72 -7.94 -3.71
N GLU A 31 6.19 -9.11 -4.14
CA GLU A 31 7.16 -9.23 -5.22
C GLU A 31 6.66 -8.61 -6.54
N ALA A 32 5.40 -8.89 -6.93
CA ALA A 32 4.81 -8.32 -8.12
C ALA A 32 4.68 -6.79 -8.01
N LEU A 33 4.30 -6.29 -6.83
CA LEU A 33 4.23 -4.85 -6.56
C LEU A 33 5.61 -4.19 -6.75
N VAL A 34 6.67 -4.73 -6.13
CA VAL A 34 8.03 -4.17 -6.22
C VAL A 34 8.55 -4.18 -7.67
N LYS A 35 8.33 -5.28 -8.42
CA LYS A 35 8.70 -5.37 -9.84
C LYS A 35 8.00 -4.30 -10.67
N LEU A 36 6.71 -4.07 -10.44
CA LEU A 36 5.95 -3.05 -11.17
C LEU A 36 6.42 -1.65 -10.82
N LEU A 37 6.60 -1.34 -9.53
CA LEU A 37 7.09 -0.05 -9.04
C LEU A 37 8.46 0.32 -9.63
N SER A 38 9.35 -0.66 -9.77
CA SER A 38 10.68 -0.48 -10.36
C SER A 38 10.62 -0.03 -11.84
N ILE A 39 9.58 -0.43 -12.58
CA ILE A 39 9.42 -0.06 -14.00
C ILE A 39 8.66 1.26 -14.17
N VAL A 40 7.68 1.53 -13.30
CA VAL A 40 6.87 2.77 -13.38
C VAL A 40 7.49 3.94 -12.62
N GLY A 41 8.70 3.77 -12.05
CA GLY A 41 9.40 4.83 -11.32
C GLY A 41 8.73 5.22 -9.99
N GLY A 42 7.96 4.31 -9.40
CA GLY A 42 7.25 4.55 -8.13
C GLY A 42 7.97 3.97 -6.92
N LEU A 43 9.11 3.32 -7.10
CA LEU A 43 9.76 2.54 -6.03
C LEU A 43 10.27 3.45 -4.91
N GLU A 44 11.01 4.51 -5.25
CA GLU A 44 11.62 5.44 -4.30
C GLU A 44 10.56 6.17 -3.48
N ALA A 45 9.51 6.67 -4.15
CA ALA A 45 8.40 7.34 -3.48
C ALA A 45 7.66 6.40 -2.53
N THR A 46 7.52 5.13 -2.90
CA THR A 46 6.89 4.11 -2.04
C THR A 46 7.75 3.79 -0.83
N ILE A 47 9.07 3.66 -1.00
CA ILE A 47 10.01 3.45 0.12
C ILE A 47 9.98 4.64 1.08
N GLU A 48 9.97 5.86 0.55
CA GLU A 48 9.88 7.07 1.36
C GLU A 48 8.58 7.10 2.18
N ALA A 49 7.44 6.82 1.53
CA ALA A 49 6.14 6.77 2.19
C ALA A 49 6.00 5.60 3.18
N ALA A 50 6.77 4.52 3.00
CA ALA A 50 6.78 3.37 3.89
C ALA A 50 7.71 3.53 5.09
N LYS A 51 8.46 4.64 5.18
CA LYS A 51 9.27 4.92 6.38
C LYS A 51 8.35 4.97 7.60
N PRO A 52 8.74 4.32 8.71
CA PRO A 52 7.97 4.42 9.94
C PRO A 52 7.90 5.88 10.36
N GLU A 53 6.70 6.34 10.71
CA GLU A 53 6.60 7.58 11.46
C GLU A 53 7.39 7.41 12.74
N ALA A 54 8.34 8.32 12.98
CA ALA A 54 9.08 8.35 14.22
C ALA A 54 8.12 8.77 15.33
N LEU A 55 7.40 7.80 15.89
CA LEU A 55 6.62 8.00 17.10
C LEU A 55 7.62 8.13 18.25
N THR A 56 8.03 9.36 18.54
CA THR A 56 8.79 9.68 19.74
C THR A 56 7.83 9.69 20.91
N PHE A 57 7.88 8.66 21.74
CA PHE A 57 7.19 8.63 23.02
C PHE A 57 8.13 9.17 24.11
N ALA A 58 7.65 10.08 24.95
CA ALA A 58 8.39 10.63 26.07
C ALA A 58 8.41 9.70 27.30
N SER A 59 7.46 8.77 27.42
CA SER A 59 7.44 7.78 28.51
C SER A 59 6.67 6.49 28.19
N ILE A 60 6.85 5.47 29.03
CA ILE A 60 6.06 4.23 28.98
C ILE A 60 4.56 4.52 29.22
N ASP A 61 4.24 5.44 30.13
CA ASP A 61 2.85 5.83 30.40
C ASP A 61 2.17 6.46 29.18
N GLU A 62 2.94 7.16 28.33
CA GLU A 62 2.42 7.71 27.08
C GLU A 62 2.06 6.62 26.06
N VAL A 63 2.88 5.57 25.98
CA VAL A 63 2.60 4.39 25.13
C VAL A 63 1.38 3.62 25.62
N LEU A 64 1.19 3.53 26.94
CA LEU A 64 0.11 2.78 27.57
C LEU A 64 -1.22 3.56 27.67
N LYS A 65 -1.25 4.85 27.31
CA LYS A 65 -2.51 5.61 27.26
C LYS A 65 -3.40 5.04 26.16
N ASP A 66 -4.54 4.47 26.59
CA ASP A 66 -5.63 4.08 25.69
C ASP A 66 -5.95 5.25 24.75
N ALA A 67 -5.82 5.04 23.43
CA ALA A 67 -6.34 5.99 22.45
C ALA A 67 -7.83 6.23 22.77
N PRO A 68 -8.33 7.48 22.72
CA PRO A 68 -9.71 7.78 23.07
C PRO A 68 -10.63 6.89 22.24
N ARG A 69 -11.35 5.99 22.91
CA ARG A 69 -12.26 5.06 22.24
C ARG A 69 -13.22 5.88 21.40
N SER A 70 -13.12 5.75 20.08
CA SER A 70 -14.07 6.36 19.16
C SER A 70 -15.47 5.92 19.58
N ARG A 71 -16.30 6.88 19.98
CA ARG A 71 -17.65 6.60 20.46
C ARG A 71 -18.41 6.01 19.28
N ARG A 72 -18.79 4.72 19.35
CA ARG A 72 -19.60 4.07 18.32
C ARG A 72 -20.79 4.96 17.99
N LYS A 73 -20.84 5.45 16.75
CA LYS A 73 -22.02 6.17 16.23
C LYS A 73 -23.08 5.12 15.94
N ASN A 74 -23.88 4.79 16.95
CA ASN A 74 -25.06 3.97 16.74
C ASN A 74 -26.06 4.82 15.94
N GLY A 75 -26.52 4.31 14.80
CA GLY A 75 -27.57 4.97 14.02
C GLY A 75 -28.84 5.13 14.85
N TRP A 76 -29.54 6.26 14.66
CA TRP A 76 -30.85 6.47 15.24
C TRP A 76 -31.82 5.46 14.62
N ARG A 77 -32.46 4.62 15.44
CA ARG A 77 -33.57 3.77 15.00
C ARG A 77 -34.83 4.61 15.13
N THR A 78 -35.33 5.11 14.02
CA THR A 78 -36.73 5.53 13.86
C THR A 78 -37.50 4.40 13.20
#